data_AF-A0A4U6C9N5-F1
#
_entry.id   AF-A0A4U6C9N5-F1
#
_cell.length_a   1.000
_cell.length_b   1.000
_cell.length_c   1.000
_cell.angle_alpha   90.00
_cell.angle_beta   90.00
_cell.angle_gamma   90.00
#
_symmetry.space_group_name_H-M   'P 1'
#
loop_
_entity.id
_entity.type
_entity.pdbx_description
1 polymer ?
#
loop_
_entity_poly.entity_id
_entity_poly.type
_entity_poly.pdbx_seq_one_letter_code
_entity_poly.pdbx_strand_id
1 'polypeptide(L)'
;MGRHGPRDDHARHDVAFRGRAFAVRARAVAVHAADASFGGAGAGRRARHLLHEPRRLPGIDHRDDARPQTGLDVLERRAGRRDPEPGAPLRGKRAAARRFRDGRCPAPRPPAPRPRRLRGGRQDISALRRGGRGGNLHRGIALTGTDTNGRMEMIGKNLLAIACAGALWLLTAVAAQAEDWDAVVEAAKAEGVVKLYSAQVGVPELKKITDSFEAKYGIPVQTLEMRASELVERLRLEGATGRTQADVAFSGGSVTLEKMGVLQPHGEIPNMAGLDEMFPASEFRVPIFSQSFAIVVNEGLVPEADRPKSWADLADPKWKGKILSDDFRALGGGGLFFAVTYDKLGKEFHEKLARNEIVFSREIRENARRVARGEYPIYLPYVLPDALLNKGLPLAVVLPEEGTPYGNFDAGVVKDAAHPNAARLFIDFFLSEEAQLAYAGSGRRPTVKGLEASYPEDARPYLEVGLLGTQEDPEVRERMLKLAGEMYH
;
A
#
# COMPACT_ATOMS: atom_id res chain seq x y z
N MET A 1 -54.52 -21.50 49.35
CA MET A 1 -53.84 -22.51 48.51
C MET A 1 -52.42 -21.99 48.27
N GLY A 2 -51.41 -22.35 49.07
CA GLY A 2 -50.59 -23.58 48.96
C GLY A 2 -49.66 -23.46 47.73
N ARG A 3 -48.32 -23.46 47.80
CA ARG A 3 -47.38 -24.23 48.64
C ARG A 3 -45.96 -23.63 48.64
N HIS A 4 -45.27 -23.83 49.77
CA HIS A 4 -43.85 -24.15 50.03
C HIS A 4 -42.68 -23.29 49.48
N GLY A 5 -41.88 -22.74 50.41
CA GLY A 5 -40.45 -22.38 50.24
C GLY A 5 -39.53 -23.62 50.36
N PRO A 6 -38.29 -23.55 50.91
CA PRO A 6 -37.54 -22.39 51.43
C PRO A 6 -36.00 -22.37 51.14
N ARG A 7 -35.37 -21.25 51.55
CA ARG A 7 -34.06 -21.04 52.21
C ARG A 7 -32.76 -21.66 51.68
N ASP A 8 -31.82 -20.75 51.45
CA ASP A 8 -30.37 -20.89 51.39
C ASP A 8 -29.75 -21.35 52.72
N ASP A 9 -28.73 -22.22 52.63
CA ASP A 9 -27.58 -22.22 53.55
C ASP A 9 -26.33 -22.92 52.96
N HIS A 10 -25.20 -22.20 53.08
CA HIS A 10 -23.77 -22.57 53.15
C HIS A 10 -23.20 -23.92 52.63
N ALA A 11 -22.20 -23.80 51.72
CA ALA A 11 -20.87 -24.49 51.79
C ALA A 11 -19.92 -23.94 50.68
N ARG A 12 -18.99 -23.04 50.99
CA ARG A 12 -17.53 -23.27 51.09
C ARG A 12 -16.92 -24.20 50.03
N HIS A 13 -16.20 -23.61 49.07
CA HIS A 13 -14.97 -24.20 48.52
C HIS A 13 -13.94 -23.09 48.24
N ASP A 14 -12.97 -22.98 49.16
CA ASP A 14 -11.70 -22.28 48.97
C ASP A 14 -10.85 -23.04 47.95
N VAL A 15 -10.34 -22.33 46.93
CA VAL A 15 -9.13 -22.75 46.20
C VAL A 15 -8.15 -21.58 46.21
N ALA A 16 -7.21 -21.66 47.14
CA ALA A 16 -6.08 -20.76 47.28
C ALA A 16 -5.07 -20.97 46.13
N PHE A 17 -4.86 -19.95 45.30
CA PHE A 17 -3.70 -19.87 44.42
C PHE A 17 -2.51 -19.32 45.22
N ARG A 18 -1.64 -20.22 45.68
CA ARG A 18 -0.33 -19.89 46.23
C ARG A 18 0.61 -19.49 45.11
N GLY A 19 1.23 -18.31 45.26
CA GLY A 19 2.34 -17.88 44.43
C GLY A 19 3.53 -18.83 44.49
N ARG A 20 4.21 -18.95 43.36
CA ARG A 20 5.63 -19.35 43.31
C ARG A 20 6.36 -18.33 42.47
N ALA A 21 7.21 -17.57 43.14
CA ALA A 21 8.28 -16.81 42.53
C ALA A 21 9.23 -17.78 41.82
N PHE A 22 9.44 -17.58 40.52
CA PHE A 22 10.57 -18.17 39.81
C PHE A 22 11.67 -17.11 39.73
N ALA A 23 12.69 -17.28 40.58
CA ALA A 23 13.97 -16.63 40.40
C ALA A 23 14.69 -17.30 39.22
N VAL A 24 14.78 -16.60 38.08
CA VAL A 24 15.65 -17.02 36.98
C VAL A 24 17.03 -16.44 37.24
N ARG A 25 17.97 -17.31 37.61
CA ARG A 25 19.41 -17.01 37.65
C ARG A 25 19.89 -16.67 36.25
N ALA A 26 20.46 -15.48 36.10
CA ALA A 26 21.29 -15.13 34.96
C ALA A 26 22.49 -16.11 34.88
N ARG A 27 22.59 -16.86 33.79
CA ARG A 27 23.84 -17.50 33.38
C ARG A 27 24.45 -16.65 32.26
N ALA A 28 25.57 -16.01 32.59
CA ALA A 28 26.47 -15.43 31.61
C ALA A 28 27.00 -16.54 30.70
N VAL A 29 26.82 -16.38 29.39
CA VAL A 29 27.57 -17.14 28.39
C VAL A 29 28.63 -16.21 27.82
N ALA A 30 29.87 -16.51 28.17
CA ALA A 30 31.06 -15.91 27.57
C ALA A 30 31.24 -16.50 26.16
N VAL A 31 31.28 -15.64 25.15
CA VAL A 31 31.73 -16.00 23.81
C VAL A 31 33.25 -15.88 23.79
N HIS A 32 33.95 -17.01 23.71
CA HIS A 32 35.36 -17.07 23.37
C HIS A 32 35.48 -17.42 21.90
N ALA A 33 36.15 -16.54 21.16
CA ALA A 33 36.66 -16.79 19.82
C ALA A 33 37.76 -17.86 19.89
N ALA A 34 37.72 -18.81 18.96
CA ALA A 34 38.83 -19.71 18.70
C ALA A 34 38.99 -19.87 17.19
N ASP A 35 40.15 -19.39 16.72
CA ASP A 35 40.77 -19.67 15.44
C ASP A 35 40.92 -21.17 15.20
N ALA A 36 40.73 -21.59 13.95
CA ALA A 36 41.31 -22.83 13.44
C ALA A 36 41.73 -22.62 11.98
N SER A 37 43.01 -22.25 11.84
CA SER A 37 43.78 -22.36 10.61
C SER A 37 44.19 -23.83 10.42
N PHE A 38 44.08 -24.36 9.21
CA PHE A 38 44.97 -25.45 8.76
C PHE A 38 45.24 -25.30 7.26
N GLY A 39 46.52 -25.17 6.93
CA GLY A 39 47.02 -25.04 5.56
C GLY A 39 47.37 -26.39 4.92
N GLY A 40 47.54 -26.36 3.60
CA GLY A 40 48.14 -27.42 2.80
C GLY A 40 48.63 -26.83 1.47
N ALA A 41 49.93 -26.97 1.22
CA ALA A 41 50.72 -26.27 0.22
C ALA A 41 50.69 -26.92 -1.19
N GLY A 42 51.07 -26.15 -2.23
CA GLY A 42 51.28 -26.67 -3.58
C GLY A 42 51.66 -25.64 -4.67
N ALA A 43 52.91 -25.18 -4.64
CA ALA A 43 53.73 -24.43 -5.61
C ALA A 43 53.27 -24.23 -7.08
N GLY A 44 53.58 -23.04 -7.68
CA GLY A 44 53.73 -22.95 -9.14
C GLY A 44 53.80 -21.60 -9.89
N ARG A 45 54.73 -20.69 -9.53
CA ARG A 45 55.48 -19.75 -10.43
C ARG A 45 54.77 -18.68 -11.33
N ARG A 46 55.23 -17.44 -11.08
CA ARG A 46 55.62 -16.31 -11.98
C ARG A 46 54.53 -15.42 -12.63
N ALA A 47 54.48 -14.15 -12.18
CA ALA A 47 54.70 -12.96 -13.04
C ALA A 47 54.75 -11.61 -12.25
N ARG A 48 55.88 -10.89 -12.42
CA ARG A 48 56.15 -9.42 -12.46
C ARG A 48 55.20 -8.46 -11.71
N HIS A 49 55.61 -7.85 -10.60
CA HIS A 49 56.30 -6.53 -10.48
C HIS A 49 55.60 -5.33 -11.14
N LEU A 50 54.97 -4.49 -10.31
CA LEU A 50 55.29 -3.05 -10.11
C LEU A 50 54.33 -2.48 -9.04
N LEU A 51 54.82 -2.24 -7.81
CA LEU A 51 54.16 -1.44 -6.78
C LEU A 51 55.01 -0.20 -6.52
N HIS A 52 54.35 0.96 -6.56
CA HIS A 52 54.89 2.25 -6.17
C HIS A 52 54.86 2.38 -4.64
N GLU A 53 55.98 2.73 -4.03
CA GLU A 53 56.07 3.19 -2.64
C GLU A 53 56.62 4.64 -2.59
N PRO A 54 56.34 5.39 -1.50
CA PRO A 54 56.39 6.85 -1.45
C PRO A 54 57.75 7.40 -0.96
N ARG A 55 58.01 8.68 -1.26
CA ARG A 55 59.22 9.40 -0.79
C ARG A 55 59.00 10.11 0.55
N ARG A 56 60.06 10.03 1.37
CA ARG A 56 60.23 10.54 2.75
C ARG A 56 60.35 12.07 2.88
N LEU A 57 60.03 12.52 4.10
CA LEU A 57 60.24 13.83 4.75
C LEU A 57 61.73 14.18 5.00
N PRO A 58 62.03 15.42 5.48
CA PRO A 58 62.50 15.58 6.87
C PRO A 58 61.88 16.82 7.58
N GLY A 59 61.42 16.72 8.84
CA GLY A 59 62.14 17.07 10.09
C GLY A 59 61.68 18.47 10.57
N ILE A 60 61.21 18.74 11.80
CA ILE A 60 61.89 18.65 13.10
C ILE A 60 60.87 18.85 14.25
N ASP A 61 60.95 17.92 15.21
CA ASP A 61 60.87 17.97 16.69
C ASP A 61 59.59 18.32 17.51
N HIS A 62 59.54 17.55 18.61
CA HIS A 62 58.48 17.26 19.58
C HIS A 62 58.38 18.27 20.75
N ARG A 63 57.20 18.33 21.38
CA ARG A 63 56.98 17.88 22.79
C ARG A 63 55.54 18.14 23.28
N ASP A 64 54.85 17.04 23.53
CA ASP A 64 54.15 16.62 24.76
C ASP A 64 53.31 17.62 25.60
N ASP A 65 52.08 17.13 25.82
CA ASP A 65 51.37 16.97 27.11
C ASP A 65 50.09 17.77 27.43
N ALA A 66 49.10 16.95 27.81
CA ALA A 66 48.03 17.13 28.80
C ALA A 66 46.76 17.95 28.46
N ARG A 67 45.63 17.21 28.47
CA ARG A 67 44.24 17.70 28.65
C ARG A 67 43.97 18.11 30.12
N PRO A 68 42.71 18.40 30.52
CA PRO A 68 41.99 19.68 30.38
C PRO A 68 41.59 20.24 31.76
N GLN A 69 41.27 21.53 31.87
CA GLN A 69 40.62 22.05 33.09
C GLN A 69 39.36 22.87 32.80
N THR A 70 38.32 22.42 33.49
CA THR A 70 37.08 23.06 33.91
C THR A 70 37.27 24.45 34.52
N GLY A 71 36.25 25.31 34.44
CA GLY A 71 36.12 26.44 35.36
C GLY A 71 35.25 27.59 34.87
N LEU A 72 34.04 27.68 35.43
CA LEU A 72 33.23 28.90 35.48
C LEU A 72 33.97 30.00 36.27
N ASP A 73 33.82 31.26 35.86
CA ASP A 73 33.45 32.42 36.70
C ASP A 73 33.40 33.68 35.81
N VAL A 74 32.23 34.34 35.66
CA VAL A 74 31.74 35.46 36.47
C VAL A 74 32.70 36.66 36.46
N LEU A 75 32.31 37.73 35.75
CA LEU A 75 32.61 39.10 36.14
C LEU A 75 31.52 40.05 35.66
N GLU A 76 30.83 40.61 36.65
CA GLU A 76 29.82 41.65 36.55
C GLU A 76 30.45 43.07 36.58
N ARG A 77 29.76 44.01 35.93
CA ARG A 77 29.64 45.47 36.22
C ARG A 77 30.77 46.45 35.86
N ARG A 78 30.43 47.34 34.92
CA ARG A 78 30.19 48.80 35.12
C ARG A 78 29.50 49.37 33.87
N ALA A 79 28.19 49.64 33.91
CA ALA A 79 27.55 50.90 34.30
C ALA A 79 27.80 52.07 33.31
N GLY A 80 26.75 52.42 32.55
CA GLY A 80 26.66 53.64 31.75
C GLY A 80 25.28 53.79 31.10
N ARG A 81 24.31 54.33 31.85
CA ARG A 81 22.94 54.67 31.40
C ARG A 81 22.95 55.69 30.26
N ARG A 82 22.00 55.57 29.32
CA ARG A 82 21.07 56.63 28.86
C ARG A 82 20.18 56.11 27.73
N ASP A 83 18.88 55.99 27.99
CA ASP A 83 17.85 56.05 26.94
C ASP A 83 17.59 57.52 26.56
N PRO A 84 17.10 57.78 25.33
CA PRO A 84 15.71 58.21 25.25
C PRO A 84 14.89 57.65 24.06
N GLU A 85 13.58 57.77 24.25
CA GLU A 85 12.39 57.38 23.48
C GLU A 85 12.28 57.80 21.98
N PRO A 86 11.25 57.29 21.24
CA PRO A 86 11.22 57.20 19.78
C PRO A 86 10.45 58.33 19.07
N GLY A 87 10.87 58.67 17.84
CA GLY A 87 10.15 59.58 16.94
C GLY A 87 10.55 59.37 15.47
N ALA A 88 9.56 59.10 14.62
CA ALA A 88 9.63 58.84 13.17
C ALA A 88 10.09 60.06 12.32
N PRO A 89 10.04 60.05 10.97
CA PRO A 89 10.41 59.04 9.96
C PRO A 89 11.49 59.58 8.98
N LEU A 90 12.28 58.71 8.34
CA LEU A 90 13.16 59.12 7.24
C LEU A 90 12.59 58.77 5.87
N ARG A 91 12.38 59.84 5.09
CA ARG A 91 11.94 59.85 3.69
C ARG A 91 13.17 60.07 2.80
N GLY A 92 13.41 59.13 1.88
CA GLY A 92 13.80 59.41 0.50
C GLY A 92 15.28 59.55 0.12
N LYS A 93 15.67 58.78 -0.91
CA LYS A 93 16.45 59.12 -2.12
C LYS A 93 16.29 57.91 -3.07
N ARG A 94 15.45 57.89 -4.10
CA ARG A 94 15.44 58.51 -5.46
C ARG A 94 16.64 58.17 -6.37
N ALA A 95 16.24 57.80 -7.61
CA ALA A 95 16.92 57.73 -8.91
C ALA A 95 17.77 56.47 -9.19
N ALA A 96 17.72 55.78 -10.34
CA ALA A 96 17.21 56.05 -11.70
C ALA A 96 16.75 54.71 -12.34
N ALA A 97 15.74 54.53 -13.21
CA ALA A 97 15.19 55.24 -14.36
C ALA A 97 16.00 55.14 -15.67
N ARG A 98 15.64 54.18 -16.56
CA ARG A 98 15.31 54.33 -18.00
C ARG A 98 15.03 52.95 -18.63
N ARG A 99 13.78 52.66 -19.00
CA ARG A 99 13.13 52.85 -20.33
C ARG A 99 13.49 51.77 -21.36
N PHE A 100 12.57 50.82 -21.54
CA PHE A 100 12.16 50.38 -22.88
C PHE A 100 10.63 50.49 -22.97
N ARG A 101 10.18 51.10 -24.06
CA ARG A 101 8.79 51.40 -24.42
C ARG A 101 8.45 50.52 -25.62
N ASP A 102 7.16 50.21 -25.74
CA ASP A 102 6.46 49.73 -26.92
C ASP A 102 6.58 48.22 -27.27
N GLY A 103 5.62 47.46 -26.71
CA GLY A 103 5.17 46.17 -27.23
C GLY A 103 3.70 46.00 -26.89
N ARG A 104 2.81 46.23 -27.85
CA ARG A 104 1.35 46.07 -27.70
C ARG A 104 1.03 44.60 -27.42
N CYS A 105 0.36 44.31 -26.31
CA CYS A 105 -0.28 43.01 -26.08
C CYS A 105 -1.46 42.81 -27.06
N PRO A 106 -1.59 41.66 -27.75
CA PRO A 106 -2.78 41.35 -28.51
C PRO A 106 -3.90 40.83 -27.58
N ALA A 107 -5.11 41.35 -27.77
CA ALA A 107 -6.32 40.93 -27.07
C ALA A 107 -6.70 39.46 -27.40
N PRO A 108 -7.38 38.73 -26.49
CA PRO A 108 -7.79 37.35 -26.72
C PRO A 108 -8.87 37.26 -27.80
N ARG A 109 -8.71 36.31 -28.73
CA ARG A 109 -9.70 36.00 -29.78
C ARG A 109 -10.96 35.37 -29.17
N PRO A 110 -12.17 35.70 -29.67
CA PRO A 110 -13.41 35.07 -29.22
C PRO A 110 -13.53 33.61 -29.73
N PRO A 111 -14.27 32.74 -29.01
CA PRO A 111 -14.45 31.35 -29.41
C PRO A 111 -15.33 31.21 -30.67
N ALA A 112 -14.96 30.27 -31.54
CA ALA A 112 -15.71 29.92 -32.75
C ALA A 112 -17.12 29.37 -32.43
N PRO A 113 -18.12 29.63 -33.30
CA PRO A 113 -19.50 29.24 -33.04
C PRO A 113 -19.73 27.74 -33.22
N ARG A 114 -20.50 27.15 -32.29
CA ARG A 114 -21.07 25.79 -32.39
C ARG A 114 -22.03 25.70 -33.59
N PRO A 115 -22.05 24.60 -34.35
CA PRO A 115 -23.06 24.42 -35.39
C PRO A 115 -24.46 24.26 -34.78
N ARG A 116 -25.38 25.12 -35.24
CA ARG A 116 -26.80 25.13 -34.90
C ARG A 116 -27.51 23.96 -35.60
N ARG A 117 -28.38 23.30 -34.83
CA ARG A 117 -29.37 22.30 -35.25
C ARG A 117 -30.10 22.71 -36.53
N LEU A 118 -30.15 21.81 -37.50
CA LEU A 118 -31.17 21.81 -38.53
C LEU A 118 -32.48 21.25 -37.96
N ARG A 119 -33.55 21.99 -38.24
CA ARG A 119 -34.94 21.71 -37.90
C ARG A 119 -35.61 21.24 -39.19
N GLY A 120 -36.03 19.98 -39.26
CA GLY A 120 -37.01 19.46 -40.22
C GLY A 120 -38.08 18.71 -39.44
N GLY A 121 -39.30 19.26 -39.34
CA GLY A 121 -40.54 18.64 -39.84
C GLY A 121 -41.00 17.46 -38.97
N ARG A 122 -41.92 17.62 -38.01
CA ARG A 122 -43.41 17.50 -38.17
C ARG A 122 -43.76 16.55 -39.31
N GLN A 123 -44.37 15.38 -39.10
CA GLN A 123 -45.66 15.08 -38.46
C GLN A 123 -45.52 13.71 -37.74
N ASP A 124 -46.13 13.44 -36.57
CA ASP A 124 -47.46 12.83 -36.54
C ASP A 124 -48.19 12.97 -35.19
N ILE A 125 -49.38 13.53 -35.33
CA ILE A 125 -50.69 13.26 -34.74
C ILE A 125 -50.75 12.22 -33.59
N SER A 126 -51.01 12.76 -32.40
CA SER A 126 -51.91 12.28 -31.34
C SER A 126 -52.75 11.01 -31.58
N ALA A 127 -52.77 10.10 -30.61
CA ALA A 127 -53.83 10.05 -29.58
C ALA A 127 -53.85 8.71 -28.82
N LEU A 128 -54.12 8.82 -27.52
CA LEU A 128 -54.47 7.75 -26.58
C LEU A 128 -55.65 6.90 -27.08
N ARG A 129 -55.62 5.58 -26.87
CA ARG A 129 -56.51 4.88 -25.90
C ARG A 129 -56.27 3.36 -25.82
N ARG A 130 -56.19 2.90 -24.58
CA ARG A 130 -56.60 1.61 -23.97
C ARG A 130 -57.13 0.49 -24.87
N GLY A 131 -56.68 -0.74 -24.59
CA GLY A 131 -57.44 -1.97 -24.86
C GLY A 131 -56.55 -3.21 -24.78
N GLY A 132 -56.86 -4.13 -23.87
CA GLY A 132 -56.05 -5.32 -23.61
C GLY A 132 -56.52 -6.59 -24.34
N ARG A 133 -55.91 -7.70 -23.89
CA ARG A 133 -56.17 -9.13 -24.17
C ARG A 133 -55.69 -9.67 -25.52
N GLY A 134 -54.63 -10.49 -25.43
CA GLY A 134 -54.68 -11.95 -25.60
C GLY A 134 -55.19 -12.51 -26.93
N GLY A 135 -54.33 -13.30 -27.58
CA GLY A 135 -54.77 -14.19 -28.66
C GLY A 135 -53.61 -14.77 -29.47
N ASN A 136 -53.30 -16.03 -29.24
CA ASN A 136 -52.45 -16.89 -30.07
C ASN A 136 -52.94 -16.96 -31.52
N LEU A 137 -52.00 -17.14 -32.46
CA LEU A 137 -51.96 -18.15 -33.53
C LEU A 137 -51.08 -17.62 -34.67
N HIS A 138 -50.04 -18.37 -35.06
CA HIS A 138 -49.60 -18.42 -36.46
C HIS A 138 -49.41 -19.89 -36.86
N ARG A 139 -50.21 -20.29 -37.86
CA ARG A 139 -50.03 -21.43 -38.79
C ARG A 139 -48.62 -21.32 -39.42
N GLY A 140 -47.88 -22.36 -39.80
CA GLY A 140 -48.25 -23.69 -40.30
C GLY A 140 -48.11 -23.76 -41.82
N ILE A 141 -47.00 -24.30 -42.33
CA ILE A 141 -46.80 -24.86 -43.69
C ILE A 141 -45.82 -26.05 -43.51
N ALA A 142 -46.28 -27.30 -43.37
CA ALA A 142 -46.74 -28.26 -44.39
C ALA A 142 -45.60 -28.92 -45.19
N LEU A 143 -45.30 -30.18 -44.85
CA LEU A 143 -44.85 -31.21 -45.79
C LEU A 143 -45.65 -32.50 -45.53
N THR A 144 -46.33 -32.93 -46.58
CA THR A 144 -47.17 -34.13 -46.76
C THR A 144 -46.33 -35.42 -46.72
N GLY A 145 -46.78 -36.47 -46.03
CA GLY A 145 -47.34 -37.70 -46.66
C GLY A 145 -46.24 -38.71 -47.02
N THR A 146 -46.26 -40.00 -46.71
CA THR A 146 -47.37 -40.98 -46.73
C THR A 146 -46.96 -42.25 -45.98
N ASP A 147 -47.93 -42.84 -45.27
CA ASP A 147 -48.33 -44.25 -45.18
C ASP A 147 -47.27 -45.39 -45.24
N THR A 148 -47.30 -46.31 -44.27
CA THR A 148 -47.70 -47.73 -44.46
C THR A 148 -47.41 -48.59 -43.23
N ASN A 149 -48.35 -49.48 -42.92
CA ASN A 149 -48.23 -50.55 -41.92
C ASN A 149 -47.24 -51.65 -42.35
N GLY A 150 -46.37 -52.04 -41.41
CA GLY A 150 -45.95 -53.43 -41.15
C GLY A 150 -44.98 -54.11 -42.14
N ARG A 151 -43.73 -54.33 -41.71
CA ARG A 151 -43.13 -55.69 -41.60
C ARG A 151 -41.72 -55.65 -40.99
N MET A 152 -41.41 -56.76 -40.36
CA MET A 152 -40.28 -57.07 -39.49
C MET A 152 -38.89 -56.99 -40.11
N GLU A 153 -37.93 -56.87 -39.18
CA GLU A 153 -36.65 -57.58 -39.11
C GLU A 153 -35.37 -56.93 -39.67
N MET A 154 -34.39 -56.86 -38.77
CA MET A 154 -32.97 -57.14 -39.01
C MET A 154 -32.12 -56.08 -39.75
N ILE A 155 -31.92 -54.91 -39.13
CA ILE A 155 -30.64 -54.16 -39.27
C ILE A 155 -30.22 -53.59 -37.90
N GLY A 156 -30.23 -54.42 -36.88
CA GLY A 156 -29.64 -54.12 -35.57
C GLY A 156 -28.26 -54.75 -35.47
N LYS A 157 -27.20 -54.05 -35.93
CA LYS A 157 -25.80 -54.32 -35.48
C LYS A 157 -24.73 -53.33 -35.93
N ASN A 158 -24.98 -52.44 -36.90
CA ASN A 158 -23.92 -51.53 -37.41
C ASN A 158 -24.08 -50.05 -37.06
N LEU A 159 -25.12 -49.65 -36.31
CA LEU A 159 -25.29 -48.26 -35.84
C LEU A 159 -24.73 -48.00 -34.43
N LEU A 160 -24.34 -49.05 -33.69
CA LEU A 160 -23.79 -48.90 -32.34
C LEU A 160 -22.27 -48.63 -32.33
N ALA A 161 -21.56 -48.93 -33.41
CA ALA A 161 -20.10 -48.74 -33.50
C ALA A 161 -19.69 -47.30 -33.87
N ILE A 162 -20.56 -46.54 -34.56
CA ILE A 162 -20.26 -45.15 -34.95
C ILE A 162 -20.65 -44.16 -33.83
N ALA A 163 -21.62 -44.52 -32.98
CA ALA A 163 -21.97 -43.73 -31.80
C ALA A 163 -20.90 -43.78 -30.69
N CYS A 164 -20.15 -44.89 -30.57
CA CYS A 164 -19.09 -45.02 -29.56
C CYS A 164 -17.74 -44.40 -29.98
N ALA A 165 -17.47 -44.22 -31.28
CA ALA A 165 -16.27 -43.53 -31.74
C ALA A 165 -16.39 -42.00 -31.67
N GLY A 166 -17.61 -41.45 -31.85
CA GLY A 166 -17.88 -40.02 -31.69
C GLY A 166 -17.95 -39.58 -30.22
N ALA A 167 -18.42 -40.45 -29.32
CA ALA A 167 -18.48 -40.17 -27.89
C ALA A 167 -17.10 -40.23 -27.21
N LEU A 168 -16.13 -40.94 -27.79
CA LEU A 168 -14.77 -41.03 -27.24
C LEU A 168 -13.87 -39.85 -27.64
N TRP A 169 -14.28 -39.02 -28.62
CA TRP A 169 -13.60 -37.77 -28.99
C TRP A 169 -14.22 -36.51 -28.37
N LEU A 170 -15.37 -36.63 -27.71
CA LEU A 170 -16.07 -35.55 -27.00
C LEU A 170 -15.92 -35.62 -25.47
N LEU A 171 -15.08 -36.53 -24.99
CA LEU A 171 -14.72 -36.72 -23.59
C LEU A 171 -13.25 -36.39 -23.29
N THR A 172 -12.59 -35.60 -24.15
CA THR A 172 -11.53 -34.71 -23.68
C THR A 172 -12.21 -33.64 -22.83
N ALA A 173 -12.49 -34.04 -21.59
CA ALA A 173 -12.70 -33.13 -20.49
C ALA A 173 -11.67 -32.01 -20.65
N VAL A 174 -12.17 -30.78 -20.80
CA VAL A 174 -11.42 -29.60 -20.39
C VAL A 174 -11.30 -29.72 -18.86
N ALA A 175 -10.50 -30.67 -18.40
CA ALA A 175 -9.72 -30.42 -17.23
C ALA A 175 -8.90 -29.20 -17.62
N ALA A 176 -9.06 -28.10 -16.87
CA ALA A 176 -8.08 -27.04 -16.89
C ALA A 176 -6.74 -27.73 -16.65
N GLN A 177 -5.99 -27.97 -17.72
CA GLN A 177 -4.68 -28.55 -17.64
C GLN A 177 -3.88 -27.44 -16.97
N ALA A 178 -3.54 -27.66 -15.70
CA ALA A 178 -2.69 -26.73 -14.95
C ALA A 178 -1.54 -26.33 -15.88
N GLU A 179 -1.40 -25.03 -16.09
CA GLU A 179 -0.41 -24.50 -17.00
C GLU A 179 0.95 -25.01 -16.55
N ASP A 180 1.76 -25.50 -17.48
CA ASP A 180 3.10 -25.99 -17.15
C ASP A 180 3.95 -24.80 -16.68
N TRP A 181 4.04 -24.64 -15.35
CA TRP A 181 4.74 -23.50 -14.75
C TRP A 181 6.23 -23.47 -15.12
N ASP A 182 6.85 -24.64 -15.34
CA ASP A 182 8.23 -24.70 -15.81
C ASP A 182 8.36 -24.07 -17.20
N ALA A 183 7.37 -24.26 -18.08
CA ALA A 183 7.33 -23.60 -19.38
C ALA A 183 7.16 -22.08 -19.25
N VAL A 184 6.38 -21.59 -18.27
CA VAL A 184 6.26 -20.15 -17.97
C VAL A 184 7.60 -19.59 -17.50
N VAL A 185 8.34 -20.32 -16.65
CA VAL A 185 9.67 -19.90 -16.17
C VAL A 185 10.68 -19.84 -17.32
N GLU A 186 10.69 -20.82 -18.22
CA GLU A 186 11.60 -20.80 -19.38
C GLU A 186 11.23 -19.68 -20.37
N ALA A 187 9.94 -19.43 -20.60
CA ALA A 187 9.48 -18.30 -21.40
C ALA A 187 9.87 -16.95 -20.77
N ALA A 188 9.74 -16.80 -19.45
CA ALA A 188 10.18 -15.62 -18.71
C ALA A 188 11.69 -15.37 -18.87
N LYS A 189 12.52 -16.41 -18.81
CA LYS A 189 13.96 -16.31 -19.07
C LYS A 189 14.26 -15.89 -20.51
N ALA A 190 13.48 -16.39 -21.47
CA ALA A 190 13.61 -16.01 -22.88
C ALA A 190 13.19 -14.56 -23.16
N GLU A 191 12.19 -14.04 -22.44
CA GLU A 191 11.79 -12.62 -22.44
C GLU A 191 12.88 -11.72 -21.85
N GLY A 192 13.60 -12.19 -20.83
CA GLY A 192 14.91 -11.66 -20.42
C GLY A 192 14.91 -10.35 -19.64
N VAL A 193 13.76 -9.77 -19.30
CA VAL A 193 13.62 -8.61 -18.41
C VAL A 193 12.21 -8.48 -17.86
N VAL A 194 12.06 -7.91 -16.67
CA VAL A 194 10.77 -7.42 -16.14
C VAL A 194 10.83 -5.92 -15.94
N LYS A 195 9.90 -5.17 -16.50
CA LYS A 195 9.75 -3.73 -16.26
C LYS A 195 8.66 -3.49 -15.22
N LEU A 196 9.08 -3.05 -14.04
CA LEU A 196 8.20 -2.82 -12.89
C LEU A 196 7.92 -1.32 -12.75
N TYR A 197 6.65 -0.92 -12.86
CA TYR A 197 6.21 0.40 -12.36
C TYR A 197 5.71 0.23 -10.93
N SER A 198 6.37 0.88 -9.97
CA SER A 198 6.09 0.72 -8.55
C SER A 198 5.68 2.03 -7.89
N ALA A 199 4.63 1.96 -7.07
CA ALA A 199 4.22 3.06 -6.19
C ALA A 199 5.01 3.09 -4.86
N GLN A 200 5.87 2.11 -4.61
CA GLN A 200 6.77 2.10 -3.46
C GLN A 200 8.03 2.88 -3.81
N VAL A 201 8.18 4.06 -3.21
CA VAL A 201 9.29 4.97 -3.52
C VAL A 201 10.36 4.89 -2.43
N GLY A 202 11.59 4.57 -2.81
CA GLY A 202 12.79 4.61 -1.97
C GLY A 202 12.76 3.65 -0.79
N VAL A 203 12.06 2.51 -0.93
CA VAL A 203 11.94 1.52 0.16
C VAL A 203 12.97 0.39 -0.01
N PRO A 204 13.82 0.08 1.00
CA PRO A 204 14.90 -0.89 0.84
C PRO A 204 14.44 -2.32 0.52
N GLU A 205 13.30 -2.73 1.05
CA GLU A 205 12.76 -4.09 0.89
C GLU A 205 12.40 -4.41 -0.56
N LEU A 206 11.89 -3.44 -1.33
CA LEU A 206 11.60 -3.68 -2.76
C LEU A 206 12.88 -3.99 -3.52
N LYS A 207 13.96 -3.23 -3.26
CA LYS A 207 15.26 -3.51 -3.88
C LYS A 207 15.80 -4.89 -3.48
N LYS A 208 15.69 -5.26 -2.20
CA LYS A 208 16.09 -6.59 -1.74
C LYS A 208 15.34 -7.69 -2.49
N ILE A 209 14.03 -7.54 -2.67
CA ILE A 209 13.19 -8.50 -3.41
C ILE A 209 13.59 -8.57 -4.89
N THR A 210 13.80 -7.43 -5.56
CA THR A 210 14.23 -7.43 -6.96
C THR A 210 15.61 -8.07 -7.11
N ASP A 211 16.57 -7.77 -6.25
CA ASP A 211 17.91 -8.36 -6.29
C ASP A 211 17.87 -9.88 -6.07
N SER A 212 17.04 -10.37 -5.15
CA SER A 212 16.83 -11.81 -4.93
C SER A 212 16.17 -12.51 -6.13
N PHE A 213 15.21 -11.85 -6.79
CA PHE A 213 14.59 -12.36 -8.01
C PHE A 213 15.61 -12.48 -9.15
N GLU A 214 16.41 -11.43 -9.37
CA GLU A 214 17.47 -11.42 -10.38
C GLU A 214 18.47 -12.55 -10.12
N ALA A 215 18.89 -12.74 -8.86
CA ALA A 215 19.81 -13.80 -8.49
C ALA A 215 19.23 -15.20 -8.71
N LYS A 216 17.93 -15.38 -8.45
CA LYS A 216 17.25 -16.68 -8.58
C LYS A 216 16.99 -17.09 -10.03
N TYR A 217 16.56 -16.15 -10.86
CA TYR A 217 16.09 -16.46 -12.21
C TYR A 217 17.00 -15.95 -13.33
N GLY A 218 17.98 -15.08 -13.02
CA GLY A 218 18.84 -14.46 -14.02
C GLY A 218 18.11 -13.43 -14.90
N ILE A 219 16.94 -12.94 -14.46
CA ILE A 219 16.11 -11.99 -15.20
C ILE A 219 16.20 -10.62 -14.51
N PRO A 220 16.79 -9.59 -15.14
CA PRO A 220 16.88 -8.24 -14.58
C PRO A 220 15.50 -7.60 -14.37
N VAL A 221 15.35 -6.83 -13.29
CA VAL A 221 14.15 -6.05 -12.97
C VAL A 221 14.45 -4.56 -13.15
N GLN A 222 13.84 -3.97 -14.17
CA GLN A 222 13.90 -2.52 -14.41
C GLN A 222 12.77 -1.83 -13.67
N THR A 223 13.08 -1.32 -12.47
CA THR A 223 12.10 -0.63 -11.63
C THR A 223 12.04 0.86 -11.96
N LEU A 224 10.82 1.37 -12.13
CA LEU A 224 10.51 2.78 -12.17
C LEU A 224 9.55 3.13 -11.03
N GLU A 225 10.07 3.84 -10.04
CA GLU A 225 9.31 4.26 -8.87
C GLU A 225 8.67 5.63 -9.11
N MET A 226 7.40 5.77 -8.76
CA MET A 226 6.67 7.04 -8.81
C MET A 226 5.54 7.04 -7.78
N ARG A 227 4.91 8.18 -7.50
CA ARG A 227 3.77 8.18 -6.57
C ARG A 227 2.58 7.44 -7.18
N ALA A 228 1.73 6.83 -6.37
CA ALA A 228 0.54 6.09 -6.84
C ALA A 228 -0.32 6.89 -7.83
N SER A 229 -0.54 8.20 -7.57
CA SER A 229 -1.28 9.08 -8.48
C SER A 229 -0.57 9.28 -9.83
N GLU A 230 0.76 9.39 -9.83
CA GLU A 230 1.56 9.53 -11.05
C GLU A 230 1.58 8.22 -11.85
N LEU A 231 1.63 7.07 -11.16
CA LEU A 231 1.56 5.73 -11.76
C LEU A 231 0.23 5.55 -12.49
N VAL A 232 -0.89 5.88 -11.82
CA VAL A 232 -2.23 5.82 -12.41
C VAL A 232 -2.30 6.70 -13.67
N GLU A 233 -1.89 7.96 -13.60
CA GLU A 233 -1.93 8.86 -14.75
C GLU A 233 -1.02 8.40 -15.89
N ARG A 234 0.16 7.87 -15.57
CA ARG A 234 1.09 7.37 -16.57
C ARG A 234 0.53 6.16 -17.30
N LEU A 235 0.03 5.16 -16.58
CA LEU A 235 -0.59 3.98 -17.19
C LEU A 235 -1.84 4.37 -18.00
N ARG A 236 -2.62 5.36 -17.55
CA ARG A 236 -3.74 5.91 -18.32
C ARG A 236 -3.29 6.48 -19.66
N LEU A 237 -2.25 7.30 -19.65
CA LEU A 237 -1.72 7.97 -20.85
C LEU A 237 -1.03 7.00 -21.80
N GLU A 238 -0.16 6.13 -21.28
CA GLU A 238 0.55 5.14 -22.08
C GLU A 238 -0.43 4.11 -22.67
N GLY A 239 -1.37 3.62 -21.86
CA GLY A 239 -2.41 2.67 -22.27
C GLY A 239 -3.35 3.23 -23.34
N ALA A 240 -3.70 4.53 -23.28
CA ALA A 240 -4.49 5.18 -24.33
C ALA A 240 -3.79 5.21 -25.70
N THR A 241 -2.47 5.09 -25.73
CA THR A 241 -1.67 5.03 -26.97
C THR A 241 -1.25 3.63 -27.37
N GLY A 242 -1.54 2.61 -26.54
CA GLY A 242 -1.06 1.23 -26.73
C GLY A 242 0.46 1.10 -26.65
N ARG A 243 1.13 2.00 -25.90
CA ARG A 243 2.60 2.05 -25.80
C ARG A 243 3.05 2.03 -24.34
N THR A 244 2.39 1.19 -23.53
CA THR A 244 2.81 0.99 -22.15
C THR A 244 4.14 0.27 -22.12
N GLN A 245 5.09 0.83 -21.37
CA GLN A 245 6.43 0.26 -21.28
C GLN A 245 6.58 -0.70 -20.09
N ALA A 246 5.64 -0.70 -19.16
CA ALA A 246 5.65 -1.56 -17.99
C ALA A 246 5.11 -2.96 -18.31
N ASP A 247 5.64 -3.96 -17.61
CA ASP A 247 5.12 -5.32 -17.61
C ASP A 247 4.31 -5.58 -16.33
N VAL A 248 4.74 -5.02 -15.19
CA VAL A 248 4.05 -5.10 -13.90
C VAL A 248 3.73 -3.71 -13.38
N ALA A 249 2.48 -3.51 -12.95
CA ALA A 249 2.07 -2.35 -12.19
C ALA A 249 1.85 -2.74 -10.73
N PHE A 250 2.53 -2.06 -9.82
CA PHE A 250 2.47 -2.36 -8.40
C PHE A 250 2.11 -1.12 -7.60
N SER A 251 0.89 -1.08 -7.05
CA SER A 251 0.38 0.11 -6.37
C SER A 251 -0.65 -0.22 -5.30
N GLY A 252 -0.72 0.62 -4.28
CA GLY A 252 -1.92 0.75 -3.46
C GLY A 252 -3.08 1.32 -4.28
N GLY A 253 -4.31 0.91 -3.99
CA GLY A 253 -5.50 1.31 -4.75
C GLY A 253 -5.55 0.76 -6.17
N SER A 254 -4.90 -0.38 -6.41
CA SER A 254 -4.89 -1.24 -7.60
C SER A 254 -6.27 -1.48 -8.24
N VAL A 255 -7.36 -1.50 -7.46
CA VAL A 255 -8.74 -1.57 -7.98
C VAL A 255 -9.04 -0.45 -8.98
N THR A 256 -8.37 0.71 -8.83
CA THR A 256 -8.45 1.81 -9.80
C THR A 256 -7.86 1.40 -11.15
N LEU A 257 -6.69 0.75 -11.14
CA LEU A 257 -6.01 0.28 -12.34
C LEU A 257 -6.83 -0.82 -13.05
N GLU A 258 -7.43 -1.71 -12.27
CA GLU A 258 -8.38 -2.71 -12.76
C GLU A 258 -9.59 -2.05 -13.43
N LYS A 259 -10.29 -1.12 -12.76
CA LYS A 259 -11.44 -0.39 -13.33
C LYS A 259 -11.07 0.45 -14.57
N MET A 260 -9.82 0.89 -14.70
CA MET A 260 -9.32 1.60 -15.88
C MET A 260 -9.04 0.68 -17.07
N GLY A 261 -9.01 -0.64 -16.88
CA GLY A 261 -8.73 -1.60 -17.94
C GLY A 261 -7.28 -1.55 -18.46
N VAL A 262 -6.34 -1.09 -17.62
CA VAL A 262 -4.90 -1.04 -17.95
C VAL A 262 -4.14 -2.29 -17.51
N LEU A 263 -4.83 -3.24 -16.87
CA LEU A 263 -4.31 -4.56 -16.50
C LEU A 263 -4.94 -5.63 -17.39
N GLN A 264 -4.23 -6.75 -17.57
CA GLN A 264 -4.76 -7.96 -18.19
C GLN A 264 -4.95 -9.06 -17.15
N PRO A 265 -5.77 -10.09 -17.43
CA PRO A 265 -5.83 -11.27 -16.58
C PRO A 265 -4.42 -11.84 -16.36
N HIS A 266 -4.06 -12.10 -15.10
CA HIS A 266 -2.70 -12.52 -14.76
C HIS A 266 -2.44 -14.01 -15.06
N GLY A 267 -3.49 -14.81 -15.27
CA GLY A 267 -3.38 -16.24 -15.55
C GLY A 267 -3.12 -17.07 -14.30
N GLU A 268 -2.44 -18.20 -14.44
CA GLU A 268 -2.06 -19.03 -13.29
C GLU A 268 -0.83 -18.44 -12.57
N ILE A 269 -0.89 -18.35 -11.24
CA ILE A 269 0.22 -17.94 -10.37
C ILE A 269 0.23 -18.91 -9.17
N PRO A 270 1.15 -19.89 -9.13
CA PRO A 270 1.12 -20.98 -8.15
C PRO A 270 1.08 -20.54 -6.68
N ASN A 271 1.88 -19.54 -6.29
CA ASN A 271 1.97 -19.09 -4.90
C ASN A 271 0.69 -18.38 -4.41
N MET A 272 -0.28 -18.06 -5.29
CA MET A 272 -1.58 -17.54 -4.86
C MET A 272 -2.35 -18.52 -3.98
N ALA A 273 -2.06 -19.83 -4.07
CA ALA A 273 -2.64 -20.84 -3.17
C ALA A 273 -2.28 -20.60 -1.68
N GLY A 274 -1.18 -19.85 -1.43
CA GLY A 274 -0.73 -19.45 -0.11
C GLY A 274 -1.39 -18.19 0.45
N LEU A 275 -2.19 -17.46 -0.35
CA LEU A 275 -2.84 -16.23 0.10
C LEU A 275 -3.80 -16.48 1.26
N ASP A 276 -3.83 -15.53 2.19
CA ASP A 276 -4.83 -15.42 3.23
C ASP A 276 -6.15 -14.89 2.64
N GLU A 277 -7.28 -15.48 3.03
CA GLU A 277 -8.62 -15.10 2.55
C GLU A 277 -8.98 -13.64 2.89
N MET A 278 -8.33 -13.04 3.89
CA MET A 278 -8.44 -11.62 4.24
C MET A 278 -7.95 -10.69 3.12
N PHE A 279 -7.09 -11.17 2.24
CA PHE A 279 -6.52 -10.41 1.13
C PHE A 279 -6.94 -11.05 -0.20
N PRO A 280 -8.18 -10.81 -0.65
CA PRO A 280 -8.69 -11.43 -1.87
C PRO A 280 -7.99 -10.87 -3.10
N ALA A 281 -7.46 -11.76 -3.92
CA ALA A 281 -7.05 -11.45 -5.29
C ALA A 281 -8.27 -11.32 -6.23
N SER A 282 -8.06 -10.71 -7.39
CA SER A 282 -8.99 -10.80 -8.52
C SER A 282 -8.30 -11.47 -9.71
N GLU A 283 -9.01 -11.57 -10.84
CA GLU A 283 -8.43 -11.99 -12.12
C GLU A 283 -7.29 -11.07 -12.60
N PHE A 284 -7.26 -9.81 -12.14
CA PHE A 284 -6.35 -8.77 -12.65
C PHE A 284 -5.29 -8.32 -11.64
N ARG A 285 -5.51 -8.54 -10.35
CA ARG A 285 -4.64 -8.04 -9.27
C ARG A 285 -4.40 -9.11 -8.20
N VAL A 286 -3.17 -9.10 -7.69
CA VAL A 286 -2.68 -10.01 -6.65
C VAL A 286 -2.17 -9.19 -5.46
N PRO A 287 -2.74 -9.34 -4.26
CA PRO A 287 -2.30 -8.59 -3.09
C PRO A 287 -0.96 -9.10 -2.58
N ILE A 288 0.00 -8.19 -2.44
CA ILE A 288 1.40 -8.52 -2.11
C ILE A 288 1.72 -8.26 -0.65
N PHE A 289 1.29 -7.12 -0.12
CA PHE A 289 1.37 -6.82 1.31
C PHE A 289 0.24 -5.89 1.71
N SER A 290 -0.02 -5.83 3.01
CA SER A 290 -0.94 -4.87 3.61
C SER A 290 -0.18 -3.93 4.56
N GLN A 291 -0.60 -2.67 4.61
CA GLN A 291 -0.07 -1.70 5.56
C GLN A 291 -1.17 -1.07 6.39
N SER A 292 -0.97 -1.07 7.70
CA SER A 292 -1.89 -0.48 8.67
C SER A 292 -1.53 0.96 9.00
N PHE A 293 -2.54 1.68 9.47
CA PHE A 293 -2.44 3.06 9.92
C PHE A 293 -2.81 3.19 11.38
N ALA A 294 -1.98 3.88 12.15
CA ALA A 294 -2.11 4.03 13.60
C ALA A 294 -2.14 5.51 14.01
N ILE A 295 -2.05 5.76 15.32
CA ILE A 295 -1.81 7.08 15.89
C ILE A 295 -0.36 7.11 16.36
N VAL A 296 0.31 8.24 16.21
CA VAL A 296 1.59 8.49 16.88
C VAL A 296 1.50 9.75 17.71
N VAL A 297 2.09 9.73 18.91
CA VAL A 297 2.12 10.86 19.83
C VAL A 297 3.55 11.21 20.24
N ASN A 298 3.81 12.48 20.54
CA ASN A 298 5.06 12.88 21.17
C ASN A 298 5.03 12.53 22.67
N GLU A 299 5.99 11.74 23.14
CA GLU A 299 6.00 11.24 24.52
C GLU A 299 6.20 12.34 25.57
N GLY A 300 6.89 13.42 25.22
CA GLY A 300 7.11 14.57 26.09
C GLY A 300 5.92 15.53 26.16
N LEU A 301 5.01 15.49 25.18
CA LEU A 301 3.83 16.36 25.14
C LEU A 301 2.54 15.64 25.55
N VAL A 302 2.47 14.31 25.38
CA VAL A 302 1.31 13.49 25.74
C VAL A 302 1.75 12.37 26.68
N PRO A 303 1.60 12.57 28.00
CA PRO A 303 1.85 11.54 28.99
C PRO A 303 1.02 10.28 28.72
N GLU A 304 1.53 9.11 29.11
CA GLU A 304 0.89 7.81 28.85
C GLU A 304 -0.58 7.76 29.27
N ALA A 305 -0.92 8.33 30.43
CA ALA A 305 -2.28 8.38 30.96
C ALA A 305 -3.27 9.20 30.09
N ASP A 306 -2.76 10.14 29.30
CA ASP A 306 -3.55 11.05 28.47
C ASP A 306 -3.62 10.63 27.00
N ARG A 307 -2.83 9.61 26.59
CA ARG A 307 -2.80 9.13 25.21
C ARG A 307 -4.19 8.63 24.80
N PRO A 308 -4.65 8.90 23.56
CA PRO A 308 -5.87 8.29 23.05
C PRO A 308 -5.71 6.77 23.07
N LYS A 309 -6.79 6.04 23.30
CA LYS A 309 -6.83 4.58 23.25
C LYS A 309 -7.66 4.07 22.07
N SER A 310 -8.50 4.95 21.54
CA SER A 310 -9.41 4.67 20.45
C SER A 310 -9.34 5.77 19.39
N TRP A 311 -9.86 5.49 18.20
CA TRP A 311 -10.08 6.56 17.22
C TRP A 311 -11.10 7.58 17.73
N ALA A 312 -12.11 7.12 18.50
CA ALA A 312 -13.15 7.97 19.07
C ALA A 312 -12.59 9.03 20.04
N ASP A 313 -11.52 8.74 20.79
CA ASP A 313 -10.90 9.68 21.73
C ASP A 313 -10.31 10.92 21.05
N LEU A 314 -10.00 10.84 19.75
CA LEU A 314 -9.49 11.98 18.98
C LEU A 314 -10.53 13.08 18.79
N ALA A 315 -11.82 12.78 19.01
CA ALA A 315 -12.92 13.76 18.97
C ALA A 315 -13.07 14.56 20.28
N ASP A 316 -12.28 14.27 21.33
CA ASP A 316 -12.28 15.05 22.56
C ASP A 316 -11.78 16.50 22.30
N PRO A 317 -12.53 17.55 22.72
CA PRO A 317 -12.13 18.96 22.56
C PRO A 317 -10.74 19.30 23.13
N LYS A 318 -10.19 18.51 24.06
CA LYS A 318 -8.83 18.71 24.60
C LYS A 318 -7.74 18.64 23.52
N TRP A 319 -8.04 18.03 22.37
CA TRP A 319 -7.15 17.89 21.22
C TRP A 319 -7.26 19.02 20.20
N LYS A 320 -8.10 20.03 20.45
CA LYS A 320 -8.25 21.17 19.56
C LYS A 320 -6.91 21.85 19.24
N GLY A 321 -6.57 21.95 17.96
CA GLY A 321 -5.33 22.52 17.43
C GLY A 321 -4.07 21.67 17.66
N LYS A 322 -4.19 20.44 18.19
CA LYS A 322 -3.06 19.57 18.57
C LYS A 322 -2.83 18.39 17.64
N ILE A 323 -3.72 18.18 16.67
CA ILE A 323 -3.65 17.05 15.75
C ILE A 323 -3.06 17.53 14.42
N LEU A 324 -1.89 16.99 14.09
CA LEU A 324 -1.38 16.97 12.72
C LEU A 324 -2.00 15.78 11.99
N SER A 325 -2.38 15.96 10.73
CA SER A 325 -2.93 14.85 9.96
C SER A 325 -2.56 14.85 8.49
N ASP A 326 -2.47 13.68 7.89
CA ASP A 326 -2.52 13.56 6.44
C ASP A 326 -3.88 14.07 5.93
N ASP A 327 -3.89 14.74 4.77
CA ASP A 327 -5.10 15.37 4.22
C ASP A 327 -6.23 14.35 3.94
N PHE A 328 -7.33 14.42 4.70
CA PHE A 328 -8.51 13.55 4.53
C PHE A 328 -9.20 13.71 3.18
N ARG A 329 -8.92 14.83 2.48
CA ARG A 329 -9.55 15.22 1.22
C ARG A 329 -8.72 14.79 0.01
N ALA A 330 -7.59 14.12 0.24
CA ALA A 330 -6.71 13.64 -0.80
C ALA A 330 -6.62 12.11 -0.81
N LEU A 331 -6.29 11.56 -1.97
CA LEU A 331 -5.94 10.15 -2.10
C LEU A 331 -4.71 9.83 -1.23
N GLY A 332 -4.77 8.71 -0.52
CA GLY A 332 -3.69 8.25 0.36
C GLY A 332 -4.22 7.80 1.72
N GLY A 333 -3.33 7.71 2.71
CA GLY A 333 -3.66 7.28 4.07
C GLY A 333 -4.76 8.13 4.70
N GLY A 334 -4.69 9.46 4.59
CA GLY A 334 -5.70 10.38 5.14
C GLY A 334 -7.12 10.13 4.60
N GLY A 335 -7.28 10.02 3.28
CA GLY A 335 -8.59 9.72 2.67
C GLY A 335 -9.10 8.32 3.00
N LEU A 336 -8.21 7.32 3.06
CA LEU A 336 -8.55 5.96 3.48
C LEU A 336 -9.01 5.95 4.95
N PHE A 337 -8.28 6.62 5.84
CA PHE A 337 -8.64 6.79 7.23
C PHE A 337 -10.04 7.38 7.35
N PHE A 338 -10.31 8.52 6.70
CA PHE A 338 -11.63 9.14 6.70
C PHE A 338 -12.71 8.17 6.22
N ALA A 339 -12.51 7.49 5.10
CA ALA A 339 -13.52 6.57 4.55
C ALA A 339 -13.83 5.41 5.52
N VAL A 340 -12.80 4.80 6.12
CA VAL A 340 -12.95 3.69 7.07
C VAL A 340 -13.60 4.16 8.38
N THR A 341 -13.11 5.25 8.98
CA THR A 341 -13.68 5.73 10.24
C THR A 341 -15.06 6.35 10.06
N TYR A 342 -15.38 6.91 8.89
CA TYR A 342 -16.73 7.36 8.60
C TYR A 342 -17.71 6.18 8.52
N ASP A 343 -17.32 5.07 7.88
CA ASP A 343 -18.12 3.85 7.83
C ASP A 343 -18.33 3.23 9.22
N LYS A 344 -17.27 3.18 10.04
CA LYS A 344 -17.30 2.47 11.34
C LYS A 344 -17.78 3.32 12.51
N LEU A 345 -17.44 4.61 12.55
CA LEU A 345 -17.73 5.52 13.68
C LEU A 345 -18.81 6.56 13.34
N GLY A 346 -19.14 6.72 12.06
CA GLY A 346 -20.24 7.55 11.60
C GLY A 346 -19.92 9.04 11.49
N LYS A 347 -20.90 9.77 10.96
CA LYS A 347 -20.83 11.22 10.70
C LYS A 347 -20.56 12.04 11.96
N GLU A 348 -21.21 11.70 13.07
CA GLU A 348 -21.09 12.46 14.33
C GLU A 348 -19.67 12.48 14.88
N PHE A 349 -18.92 11.39 14.71
CA PHE A 349 -17.51 11.32 15.06
C PHE A 349 -16.71 12.36 14.27
N HIS A 350 -16.86 12.39 12.94
CA HIS A 350 -16.14 13.33 12.09
C HIS A 350 -16.58 14.79 12.32
N GLU A 351 -17.85 15.05 12.64
CA GLU A 351 -18.30 16.39 13.03
C GLU A 351 -17.66 16.88 14.34
N LYS A 352 -17.47 15.99 15.32
CA LYS A 352 -16.74 16.31 16.55
C LYS A 352 -15.25 16.50 16.26
N LEU A 353 -14.66 15.60 15.48
CA LEU A 353 -13.25 15.65 15.11
C LEU A 353 -12.90 16.92 14.30
N ALA A 354 -13.77 17.37 13.40
CA ALA A 354 -13.59 18.61 12.65
C ALA A 354 -13.51 19.86 13.56
N ARG A 355 -14.23 19.86 14.69
CA ARG A 355 -14.16 20.95 15.69
C ARG A 355 -12.82 21.04 16.40
N ASN A 356 -11.99 20.00 16.30
CA ASN A 356 -10.64 20.01 16.84
C ASN A 356 -9.63 20.75 15.94
N GLU A 357 -10.05 21.40 14.86
CA GLU A 357 -9.18 22.26 14.02
C GLU A 357 -7.89 21.51 13.61
N ILE A 358 -8.08 20.33 13.00
CA ILE A 358 -6.98 19.48 12.53
C ILE A 358 -6.11 20.26 11.54
N VAL A 359 -4.79 20.17 11.72
CA VAL A 359 -3.82 20.71 10.78
C VAL A 359 -3.49 19.64 9.74
N PHE A 360 -3.91 19.86 8.50
CA PHE A 360 -3.59 18.95 7.40
C PHE A 360 -2.22 19.23 6.79
N SER A 361 -1.49 18.17 6.46
CA SER A 361 -0.20 18.18 5.79
C SER A 361 -0.18 17.16 4.66
N ARG A 362 0.56 17.49 3.60
CA ARG A 362 0.84 16.57 2.47
C ARG A 362 2.27 16.03 2.49
N GLU A 363 3.06 16.44 3.49
CA GLU A 363 4.45 16.04 3.70
C GLU A 363 4.53 14.79 4.58
N ILE A 364 3.90 13.69 4.14
CA ILE A 364 3.68 12.45 4.91
C ILE A 364 4.96 11.97 5.61
N ARG A 365 6.08 11.89 4.88
CA ARG A 365 7.37 11.40 5.41
C ARG A 365 7.97 12.26 6.51
N GLU A 366 7.61 13.54 6.59
CA GLU A 366 8.15 14.48 7.57
C GLU A 366 7.22 14.68 8.76
N ASN A 367 5.93 14.35 8.63
CA ASN A 367 4.92 14.55 9.68
C ASN A 367 5.31 13.88 11.01
N ALA A 368 5.83 12.65 10.97
CA ALA A 368 6.30 11.95 12.16
C ALA A 368 7.46 12.68 12.87
N ARG A 369 8.41 13.22 12.09
CA ARG A 369 9.56 13.96 12.63
C ARG A 369 9.16 15.33 13.18
N ARG A 370 8.14 15.97 12.62
CA ARG A 370 7.54 17.20 13.17
C ARG A 370 6.93 16.94 14.54
N VAL A 371 6.19 15.84 14.70
CA VAL A 371 5.71 15.39 16.02
C VAL A 371 6.87 15.08 16.94
N ALA A 372 7.90 14.38 16.48
CA ALA A 372 9.08 14.07 17.29
C ALA A 372 9.79 15.34 17.82
N ARG A 373 9.85 16.41 17.02
CA ARG A 373 10.38 17.72 17.43
C ARG A 373 9.46 18.52 18.36
N GLY A 374 8.25 18.02 18.61
CA GLY A 374 7.26 18.67 19.46
C GLY A 374 6.46 19.78 18.78
N GLU A 375 6.43 19.83 17.44
CA GLU A 375 5.58 20.81 16.72
C GLU A 375 4.09 20.53 16.95
N TYR A 376 3.71 19.26 17.04
CA TYR A 376 2.36 18.81 17.34
C TYR A 376 2.38 17.64 18.32
N PRO A 377 1.42 17.55 19.25
CA PRO A 377 1.29 16.41 20.16
C PRO A 377 0.91 15.08 19.49
N ILE A 378 0.07 15.11 18.43
CA ILE A 378 -0.52 13.92 17.81
C ILE A 378 -0.36 13.98 16.28
N TYR A 379 -0.09 12.83 15.64
CA TYR A 379 -0.19 12.63 14.19
C TYR A 379 -1.01 11.38 13.82
N LEU A 380 -1.88 11.52 12.81
CA LEU A 380 -2.66 10.43 12.21
C LEU A 380 -3.06 10.69 10.74
N PRO A 381 -3.52 9.67 10.02
CA PRO A 381 -3.08 8.28 10.18
C PRO A 381 -1.56 8.18 10.02
N TYR A 382 -0.90 7.55 10.97
CA TYR A 382 0.53 7.24 10.91
C TYR A 382 0.74 5.92 10.18
N VAL A 383 1.60 5.89 9.16
CA VAL A 383 2.00 4.64 8.48
C VAL A 383 2.72 3.75 9.50
N LEU A 384 2.05 2.70 9.99
CA LEU A 384 2.53 1.90 11.11
C LEU A 384 3.95 1.31 10.89
N PRO A 385 4.28 0.77 9.69
CA PRO A 385 5.65 0.35 9.36
C PRO A 385 6.76 1.37 9.65
N ASP A 386 6.46 2.68 9.52
CA ASP A 386 7.46 3.73 9.74
C ASP A 386 7.94 3.79 11.20
N ALA A 387 7.27 3.11 12.13
CA ALA A 387 7.71 2.98 13.52
C ALA A 387 9.14 2.41 13.62
N LEU A 388 9.49 1.46 12.74
CA LEU A 388 10.83 0.89 12.66
C LEU A 388 11.86 1.92 12.17
N LEU A 389 11.47 2.79 11.23
CA LEU A 389 12.32 3.85 10.69
C LEU A 389 12.52 5.01 11.67
N ASN A 390 11.55 5.24 12.55
CA ASN A 390 11.54 6.33 13.52
C ASN A 390 11.95 5.88 14.93
N LYS A 391 12.51 4.67 15.07
CA LYS A 391 12.99 4.14 16.34
C LYS A 391 14.03 5.08 16.97
N GLY A 392 13.87 5.34 18.26
CA GLY A 392 14.75 6.25 19.02
C GLY A 392 14.34 7.72 18.99
N LEU A 393 13.33 8.09 18.19
CA LEU A 393 12.66 9.38 18.33
C LEU A 393 11.70 9.34 19.54
N PRO A 394 11.38 10.49 20.17
CA PRO A 394 10.46 10.57 21.32
C PRO A 394 8.99 10.43 20.87
N LEU A 395 8.68 9.32 20.21
CA LEU A 395 7.39 8.98 19.64
C LEU A 395 6.86 7.71 20.28
N ALA A 396 5.60 7.74 20.70
CA ALA A 396 4.85 6.55 21.07
C ALA A 396 3.81 6.24 20.00
N VAL A 397 3.87 5.03 19.46
CA VAL A 397 2.82 4.49 18.61
C VAL A 397 1.67 4.03 19.49
N VAL A 398 0.47 4.48 19.15
CA VAL A 398 -0.79 4.11 19.80
C VAL A 398 -1.58 3.28 18.79
N LEU A 399 -1.91 2.05 19.18
CA LEU A 399 -2.75 1.14 18.42
C LEU A 399 -4.17 1.21 18.97
N PRO A 400 -5.15 1.72 18.19
CA PRO A 400 -6.51 1.87 18.68
C PRO A 400 -7.19 0.54 18.96
N GLU A 401 -8.00 0.49 20.03
CA GLU A 401 -8.70 -0.71 20.50
C GLU A 401 -9.64 -1.32 19.45
N GLU A 402 -10.24 -0.49 18.58
CA GLU A 402 -11.12 -0.98 17.50
C GLU A 402 -10.35 -1.57 16.31
N GLY A 403 -9.02 -1.46 16.32
CA GLY A 403 -8.14 -1.86 15.23
C GLY A 403 -7.72 -0.68 14.34
N THR A 404 -6.95 -1.01 13.30
CA THR A 404 -6.30 -0.06 12.40
C THR A 404 -6.92 -0.09 11.01
N PRO A 405 -7.25 1.06 10.39
CA PRO A 405 -7.46 1.10 8.95
C PRO A 405 -6.22 0.57 8.24
N TYR A 406 -6.41 -0.10 7.11
CA TYR A 406 -5.32 -0.66 6.33
C TYR A 406 -5.57 -0.53 4.83
N GLY A 407 -4.50 -0.53 4.05
CA GLY A 407 -4.57 -0.55 2.60
C GLY A 407 -3.69 -1.64 2.02
N ASN A 408 -4.21 -2.36 1.03
CA ASN A 408 -3.43 -3.37 0.32
C ASN A 408 -2.65 -2.74 -0.82
N PHE A 409 -1.49 -3.33 -1.10
CA PHE A 409 -0.67 -3.04 -2.26
C PHE A 409 -0.66 -4.27 -3.14
N ASP A 410 -1.18 -4.11 -4.35
CA ASP A 410 -1.36 -5.23 -5.27
C ASP A 410 -0.52 -5.04 -6.51
N ALA A 411 -0.03 -6.14 -7.04
CA ALA A 411 0.61 -6.22 -8.33
C ALA A 411 -0.38 -6.74 -9.38
N GLY A 412 -0.28 -6.22 -10.60
CA GLY A 412 -1.04 -6.70 -11.74
C GLY A 412 -0.17 -6.71 -13.00
N VAL A 413 -0.47 -7.63 -13.92
CA VAL A 413 0.16 -7.67 -15.23
C VAL A 413 -0.43 -6.54 -16.07
N VAL A 414 0.43 -5.67 -16.58
CA VAL A 414 0.00 -4.56 -17.43
C VAL A 414 -0.55 -5.10 -18.74
N LYS A 415 -1.63 -4.51 -19.22
CA LYS A 415 -2.24 -4.89 -20.48
C LYS A 415 -1.25 -4.72 -21.63
N ASP A 416 -1.15 -5.74 -22.49
CA ASP A 416 -0.24 -5.79 -23.64
C ASP A 416 1.24 -5.69 -23.22
N ALA A 417 1.57 -6.18 -22.01
CA ALA A 417 2.95 -6.27 -21.52
C ALA A 417 3.86 -6.95 -22.55
N ALA A 418 5.08 -6.43 -22.72
CA ALA A 418 6.05 -7.00 -23.66
C ALA A 418 6.67 -8.30 -23.13
N HIS A 419 6.71 -8.45 -21.81
CA HIS A 419 7.27 -9.61 -21.11
C HIS A 419 6.23 -10.21 -20.13
N PRO A 420 5.12 -10.77 -20.64
CA PRO A 420 4.02 -11.24 -19.80
C PRO A 420 4.38 -12.44 -18.92
N ASN A 421 5.27 -13.34 -19.36
CA ASN A 421 5.67 -14.49 -18.54
C ASN A 421 6.61 -14.06 -17.41
N ALA A 422 7.54 -13.16 -17.71
CA ALA A 422 8.43 -12.58 -16.71
C ALA A 422 7.65 -11.77 -15.67
N ALA A 423 6.61 -11.03 -16.09
CA ALA A 423 5.69 -10.36 -15.19
C ALA A 423 4.99 -11.34 -14.23
N ARG A 424 4.41 -12.42 -14.76
CA ARG A 424 3.74 -13.46 -13.95
C ARG A 424 4.69 -14.12 -12.97
N LEU A 425 5.88 -14.50 -13.43
CA LEU A 425 6.92 -15.09 -12.57
C LEU A 425 7.36 -14.13 -11.46
N PHE A 426 7.45 -12.83 -11.75
CA PHE A 426 7.78 -11.83 -10.75
C PHE A 426 6.66 -11.63 -9.71
N ILE A 427 5.40 -11.64 -10.14
CA ILE A 427 4.24 -11.60 -9.21
C ILE A 427 4.18 -12.87 -8.35
N ASP A 428 4.43 -14.05 -8.92
CA ASP A 428 4.57 -15.29 -8.16
C ASP A 428 5.69 -15.18 -7.11
N PHE A 429 6.84 -14.60 -7.50
CA PHE A 429 7.97 -14.40 -6.59
C PHE A 429 7.66 -13.42 -5.46
N PHE A 430 6.85 -12.38 -5.69
CA PHE A 430 6.39 -11.51 -4.61
C PHE A 430 5.66 -12.27 -3.49
N LEU A 431 5.01 -13.39 -3.82
CA LEU A 431 4.31 -14.26 -2.86
C LEU A 431 5.21 -15.35 -2.27
N SER A 432 6.49 -15.42 -2.67
CA SER A 432 7.44 -16.36 -2.07
C SER A 432 7.71 -16.01 -0.60
N GLU A 433 8.06 -17.02 0.21
CA GLU A 433 8.43 -16.83 1.61
C GLU A 433 9.51 -15.76 1.78
N GLU A 434 10.55 -15.77 0.94
CA GLU A 434 11.63 -14.78 1.03
C GLU A 434 11.14 -13.35 0.83
N ALA A 435 10.32 -13.11 -0.19
CA ALA A 435 9.79 -11.78 -0.47
C ALA A 435 8.81 -11.32 0.63
N GLN A 436 7.98 -12.23 1.10
CA GLN A 436 7.01 -11.96 2.16
C GLN A 436 7.70 -11.68 3.50
N LEU A 437 8.79 -12.38 3.83
CA LEU A 437 9.61 -12.08 5.01
C LEU A 437 10.40 -10.77 4.89
N ALA A 438 10.81 -10.38 3.67
CA ALA A 438 11.38 -9.05 3.44
C ALA A 438 10.36 -7.94 3.76
N TYR A 439 9.09 -8.11 3.37
CA TYR A 439 8.03 -7.18 3.75
C TYR A 439 7.73 -7.22 5.26
N ALA A 440 7.64 -8.42 5.86
CA ALA A 440 7.44 -8.59 7.29
C ALA A 440 8.50 -7.84 8.11
N GLY A 441 9.77 -7.94 7.73
CA GLY A 441 10.87 -7.21 8.37
C GLY A 441 10.82 -5.69 8.23
N SER A 442 10.03 -5.18 7.28
CA SER A 442 9.73 -3.75 7.17
C SER A 442 8.48 -3.33 7.96
N GLY A 443 7.84 -4.25 8.69
CA GLY A 443 6.58 -4.00 9.40
C GLY A 443 5.34 -4.02 8.50
N ARG A 444 5.48 -4.36 7.22
CA ARG A 444 4.36 -4.56 6.27
C ARG A 444 3.85 -5.98 6.41
N ARG A 445 2.53 -6.12 6.55
CA ARG A 445 1.88 -7.41 6.77
C ARG A 445 1.96 -8.27 5.51
N PRO A 446 2.54 -9.47 5.59
CA PRO A 446 2.46 -10.48 4.53
C PRO A 446 1.01 -10.82 4.18
N THR A 447 0.75 -11.09 2.91
CA THR A 447 -0.57 -11.54 2.42
C THR A 447 -0.66 -13.05 2.32
N VAL A 448 0.46 -13.77 2.49
CA VAL A 448 0.49 -15.23 2.55
C VAL A 448 0.44 -15.73 3.99
N LYS A 449 -0.24 -16.87 4.19
CA LYS A 449 -0.40 -17.51 5.51
C LYS A 449 0.83 -18.35 5.90
N GLY A 450 0.99 -18.60 7.20
CA GLY A 450 1.93 -19.59 7.72
C GLY A 450 3.36 -19.07 7.92
N LEU A 451 3.57 -17.76 7.85
CA LEU A 451 4.87 -17.11 8.07
C LEU A 451 4.99 -16.45 9.45
N GLU A 452 3.95 -16.46 10.26
CA GLU A 452 3.85 -15.73 11.53
C GLU A 452 4.93 -16.16 12.54
N ALA A 453 5.32 -17.43 12.51
CA ALA A 453 6.42 -17.94 13.33
C ALA A 453 7.78 -17.34 12.94
N SER A 454 7.94 -16.93 11.69
CA SER A 454 9.18 -16.40 11.10
C SER A 454 9.26 -14.87 11.11
N TYR A 455 8.23 -14.18 11.62
CA TYR A 455 8.24 -12.73 11.70
C TYR A 455 9.35 -12.21 12.63
N PRO A 456 10.12 -11.18 12.21
CA PRO A 456 11.10 -10.53 13.07
C PRO A 456 10.46 -9.99 14.35
N GLU A 457 11.10 -10.23 15.51
CA GLU A 457 10.54 -9.90 16.82
C GLU A 457 10.20 -8.42 16.98
N ASP A 458 11.01 -7.53 16.40
CA ASP A 458 10.80 -6.08 16.43
C ASP A 458 9.68 -5.60 15.51
N ALA A 459 9.33 -6.37 14.48
CA ALA A 459 8.23 -6.07 13.57
C ALA A 459 6.88 -6.64 14.04
N ARG A 460 6.87 -7.74 14.81
CA ARG A 460 5.64 -8.42 15.27
C ARG A 460 4.55 -7.50 15.81
N PRO A 461 4.82 -6.51 16.70
CA PRO A 461 3.78 -5.64 17.23
C PRO A 461 3.04 -4.84 16.15
N TYR A 462 3.68 -4.60 15.01
CA TYR A 462 3.12 -3.88 13.86
C TYR A 462 2.40 -4.81 12.88
N LEU A 463 2.81 -6.08 12.86
CA LEU A 463 2.25 -7.11 11.98
C LEU A 463 1.00 -7.77 12.57
N GLU A 464 0.84 -7.83 13.88
CA GLU A 464 -0.26 -8.54 14.56
C GLU A 464 -1.40 -7.63 15.04
N VAL A 465 -1.38 -6.35 14.66
CA VAL A 465 -2.42 -5.38 15.05
C VAL A 465 -3.81 -5.74 14.50
N GLY A 466 -4.86 -5.51 15.28
CA GLY A 466 -6.24 -5.62 14.81
C GLY A 466 -6.51 -4.73 13.60
N LEU A 467 -7.32 -5.20 12.66
CA LEU A 467 -7.73 -4.42 11.47
C LEU A 467 -9.16 -3.93 11.64
N LEU A 468 -9.36 -2.62 11.45
CA LEU A 468 -10.67 -1.98 11.51
C LEU A 468 -11.41 -2.06 10.16
N GLY A 469 -10.67 -1.93 9.06
CA GLY A 469 -11.22 -2.00 7.71
C GLY A 469 -10.33 -1.36 6.65
N THR A 470 -10.71 -1.57 5.40
CA THR A 470 -10.12 -0.96 4.20
C THR A 470 -11.23 -0.36 3.33
N GLN A 471 -10.86 0.51 2.39
CA GLN A 471 -11.77 0.99 1.35
C GLN A 471 -11.03 1.11 0.01
N GLU A 472 -11.26 0.13 -0.86
CA GLU A 472 -10.58 0.03 -2.15
C GLU A 472 -11.47 0.41 -3.33
N ASP A 473 -12.80 0.50 -3.16
CA ASP A 473 -13.71 0.87 -4.25
C ASP A 473 -13.48 2.33 -4.66
N PRO A 474 -13.04 2.60 -5.91
CA PRO A 474 -12.78 3.95 -6.37
C PRO A 474 -13.99 4.88 -6.29
N GLU A 475 -15.21 4.38 -6.50
CA GLU A 475 -16.42 5.20 -6.46
C GLU A 475 -16.82 5.55 -5.02
N VAL A 476 -16.69 4.60 -4.10
CA VAL A 476 -16.89 4.87 -2.67
C VAL A 476 -15.85 5.88 -2.20
N ARG A 477 -14.58 5.65 -2.57
CA ARG A 477 -13.47 6.54 -2.23
C ARG A 477 -13.69 7.95 -2.75
N GLU A 478 -14.08 8.13 -4.01
CA GLU A 478 -14.36 9.46 -4.59
C GLU A 478 -15.49 10.18 -3.83
N ARG A 479 -16.59 9.47 -3.53
CA ARG A 479 -17.68 10.03 -2.70
C ARG A 479 -17.20 10.45 -1.32
N MET A 480 -16.36 9.63 -0.68
CA MET A 480 -15.82 9.92 0.65
C MET A 480 -14.84 11.10 0.64
N LEU A 481 -13.99 11.24 -0.38
CA LEU A 481 -13.12 12.40 -0.53
C LEU A 481 -13.90 13.70 -0.70
N LYS A 482 -14.98 13.67 -1.50
CA LYS A 482 -15.89 14.82 -1.62
C LYS A 482 -16.53 15.17 -0.28
N LEU A 483 -17.03 14.16 0.44
CA LEU A 483 -17.64 14.36 1.75
C LEU A 483 -16.64 14.90 2.78
N ALA A 484 -15.41 14.39 2.80
CA ALA A 484 -14.34 14.94 3.62
C ALA A 484 -14.11 16.42 3.31
N GLY A 485 -14.14 16.79 2.03
CA GLY A 485 -14.03 18.18 1.57
C GLY A 485 -15.15 19.09 2.07
N GLU A 486 -16.36 18.54 2.31
CA GLU A 486 -17.52 19.26 2.86
C GLU A 486 -17.47 19.35 4.41
N MET A 487 -16.79 18.41 5.08
CA MET A 487 -16.71 18.37 6.55
C MET A 487 -15.49 19.12 7.11
N TYR A 488 -14.40 19.17 6.34
CA TYR A 488 -13.11 19.71 6.77
C TYR A 488 -12.68 20.85 5.83
N HIS A 489 -13.12 22.07 6.15
CA HIS A 489 -12.86 23.29 5.37
C HIS A 489 -11.61 24.04 5.84
#